data_AF-A0A0F9AMZ9-F1
#
_entry.id   AF-A0A0F9AMZ9-F1
#
_cell.length_a   1.000
_cell.length_b   1.000
_cell.length_c   1.000
_cell.angle_alpha   90.00
_cell.angle_beta   90.00
_cell.angle_gamma   90.00
#
_symmetry.space_group_name_H-M   'P 1'
#
loop_
_entity.id
_entity.type
_entity.pdbx_description
1 polymer ?
#
loop_
_entity_poly.entity_id
_entity_poly.type
_entity_poly.pdbx_seq_one_letter_code
_entity_poly.pdbx_strand_id
1 'polypeptide(L)'
;VDFVRSTVVPTGKFGDIYGAPFFITNNLTVNSTGNDGVYMHKEALAIIAQETMRADFVPQPLKHQITINTTALWGVLEMRNTFGVGLSTRKS
;
A
#
# COMPACT_ATOMS: atom_id res chain seq x y z
N VAL A 1 18.15 22.93 4.73
CA VAL A 1 17.19 23.41 3.70
C VAL A 1 16.38 22.20 3.29
N ASP A 2 15.17 22.06 3.84
CA ASP A 2 14.37 20.81 3.76
C ASP A 2 13.47 20.70 2.52
N PHE A 3 13.57 21.65 1.60
CA PHE A 3 12.86 21.58 0.33
C PHE A 3 13.75 22.10 -0.79
N VAL A 4 14.14 21.19 -1.68
CA VAL A 4 14.74 21.52 -2.98
C VAL A 4 13.62 21.33 -4.00
N ARG A 5 13.32 22.39 -4.76
CA ARG A 5 12.26 22.41 -5.77
C ARG A 5 12.65 21.53 -6.97
N SER A 6 12.46 20.23 -6.85
CA SER A 6 12.66 19.26 -7.93
C SER A 6 11.34 18.93 -8.63
N THR A 7 11.42 18.36 -9.82
CA THR A 7 10.29 17.77 -10.52
C THR A 7 9.68 16.65 -9.66
N VAL A 8 8.35 16.68 -9.50
CA VAL A 8 7.60 15.63 -8.80
C VAL A 8 7.96 14.28 -9.42
N VAL A 9 8.35 13.31 -8.60
CA VAL A 9 8.57 11.93 -9.06
C VAL A 9 7.22 11.23 -9.06
N PRO A 10 6.58 11.01 -10.23
CA PRO A 10 5.21 10.49 -10.30
C PRO A 10 5.12 9.03 -9.83
N THR A 11 6.24 8.32 -9.77
CA THR A 11 6.30 6.93 -9.30
C THR A 11 6.37 6.81 -7.78
N GLY A 12 6.52 7.93 -7.04
CA GLY A 12 6.70 7.90 -5.59
C GLY A 12 8.00 7.22 -5.12
N LYS A 13 8.90 6.89 -6.06
CA LYS A 13 10.21 6.27 -5.78
C LYS A 13 11.15 7.33 -5.23
N PHE A 14 11.77 7.05 -4.09
CA PHE A 14 12.75 7.94 -3.46
C PHE A 14 14.17 7.71 -3.97
N GLY A 15 14.50 6.49 -4.39
CA GLY A 15 15.82 6.13 -4.90
C GLY A 15 15.97 4.63 -5.11
N ASP A 16 17.21 4.18 -5.30
CA ASP A 16 17.57 2.77 -5.34
C ASP A 16 18.55 2.45 -4.20
N ILE A 17 18.31 1.36 -3.49
CA ILE A 17 19.19 0.83 -2.44
C ILE A 17 19.53 -0.61 -2.85
N TYR A 18 20.82 -0.91 -2.97
CA TYR A 18 21.32 -2.23 -3.43
C TYR A 18 20.69 -2.72 -4.76
N GLY A 19 20.40 -1.79 -5.68
CA GLY A 19 19.79 -2.09 -6.98
C GLY A 19 18.28 -2.33 -6.94
N ALA A 20 17.64 -2.16 -5.79
CA ALA A 20 16.18 -2.27 -5.62
C ALA A 20 15.52 -0.91 -5.40
N PRO A 21 14.32 -0.69 -5.95
CA PRO A 21 13.60 0.57 -5.77
C PRO A 21 13.12 0.75 -4.33
N PHE A 22 13.36 1.95 -3.79
CA PHE A 22 12.98 2.33 -2.43
C PHE A 22 11.72 3.22 -2.43
N PHE A 23 10.76 2.83 -1.60
CA PHE A 23 9.48 3.52 -1.40
C PHE A 23 9.24 3.77 0.08
N ILE A 24 8.55 4.86 0.39
CA ILE A 24 8.17 5.24 1.76
C ILE A 24 6.65 5.30 1.82
N THR A 25 6.06 4.68 2.84
CA THR A 25 4.61 4.72 3.13
C THR A 25 4.38 5.24 4.54
N ASN A 26 3.29 5.97 4.74
CA ASN A 26 2.82 6.39 6.06
C ASN A 26 1.75 5.45 6.64
N ASN A 27 1.33 4.43 5.88
CA ASN A 27 0.24 3.54 6.25
C ASN A 27 0.76 2.17 6.73
N LEU A 28 1.67 2.18 7.70
CA LEU A 28 2.14 0.96 8.36
C LEU A 28 1.47 0.85 9.73
N THR A 29 0.64 -0.18 9.92
CA THR A 29 -0.12 -0.44 11.15
C THR A 29 0.76 -1.09 12.23
N VAL A 30 1.94 -0.55 12.50
CA VAL A 30 2.74 -0.95 13.66
C VAL A 30 2.53 0.07 14.78
N ASN A 31 2.27 -0.41 15.99
CA ASN A 31 1.97 0.38 17.20
C ASN A 31 3.20 1.12 17.78
N SER A 32 4.23 1.37 16.95
CA SER A 32 5.54 1.92 17.31
C SER A 32 6.02 2.89 16.25
N THR A 33 6.91 3.80 16.65
CA THR A 33 7.49 4.91 15.89
C THR A 33 8.20 4.47 14.59
N GLY A 34 7.46 4.28 13.50
CA GLY A 34 7.88 4.49 12.11
C GLY A 34 9.26 3.97 11.70
N ASN A 35 9.76 2.92 12.36
CA ASN A 35 11.12 2.41 12.24
C ASN A 35 11.16 1.06 11.56
N ASP A 36 10.05 0.57 11.05
CA ASP A 36 9.97 -0.72 10.39
C ASP A 36 9.89 -0.54 8.87
N GLY A 37 10.65 -1.38 8.18
CA GLY A 37 10.67 -1.49 6.73
C GLY A 37 10.70 -2.95 6.32
N VAL A 38 10.41 -3.19 5.04
CA VAL A 38 10.51 -4.52 4.44
C VAL A 38 11.32 -4.43 3.16
N TYR A 39 12.29 -5.33 3.01
CA TYR A 39 12.97 -5.57 1.75
C TYR A 39 12.42 -6.85 1.16
N MET A 40 11.68 -6.77 0.06
CA MET A 40 11.03 -7.94 -0.54
C MET A 40 11.11 -7.94 -2.06
N HIS A 41 11.14 -9.14 -2.62
CA HIS A 41 11.01 -9.35 -4.06
C HIS A 41 9.56 -9.12 -4.50
N LYS A 42 9.36 -8.70 -5.76
CA LYS A 42 8.04 -8.45 -6.36
C LYS A 42 7.08 -9.66 -6.32
N GLU A 43 7.63 -10.87 -6.14
CA GLU A 43 6.90 -12.14 -6.12
C GLU A 43 6.71 -12.69 -4.71
N ALA A 44 7.07 -11.94 -3.66
CA ALA A 44 6.87 -12.38 -2.27
C ALA A 44 5.38 -12.40 -1.90
N LEU A 45 4.63 -11.39 -2.36
CA LEU A 45 3.22 -11.18 -2.07
C LEU A 45 2.40 -11.13 -3.36
N ALA A 46 1.19 -11.68 -3.32
CA ALA A 46 0.19 -11.51 -4.35
C ALA A 46 -1.11 -10.95 -3.77
N ILE A 47 -1.78 -10.13 -4.57
CA ILE A 47 -3.13 -9.68 -4.27
C ILE A 47 -4.09 -10.72 -4.85
N ILE A 48 -4.92 -11.29 -3.98
CA ILE A 48 -6.02 -12.17 -4.40
C ILE A 48 -7.28 -11.34 -4.48
N ALA A 49 -7.85 -11.22 -5.67
CA ALA A 49 -9.16 -10.61 -5.87
C ALA A 49 -10.21 -11.71 -6.01
N GLN A 50 -11.11 -11.83 -5.02
CA GLN A 50 -12.22 -12.78 -5.07
C GLN A 50 -13.42 -12.19 -5.81
N GLU A 51 -13.64 -10.87 -5.67
CA GLU A 51 -14.69 -10.16 -6.38
C GLU A 51 -14.15 -8.89 -7.03
N THR A 52 -14.55 -8.65 -8.28
CA THR A 52 -14.26 -7.40 -8.98
C THR A 52 -14.97 -6.25 -8.29
N MET A 53 -14.29 -5.11 -8.11
CA MET A 53 -14.92 -3.93 -7.55
C MET A 53 -16.13 -3.51 -8.39
N ARG A 54 -17.28 -3.36 -7.73
CA ARG A 54 -18.52 -2.85 -8.31
C ARG A 54 -19.04 -1.68 -7.50
N ALA A 55 -19.58 -0.70 -8.20
CA ALA A 55 -20.20 0.47 -7.60
C ALA A 55 -21.64 0.57 -8.13
N ASP A 56 -22.60 0.51 -7.22
CA ASP A 56 -24.03 0.54 -7.53
C ASP A 56 -24.68 1.73 -6.84
N PHE A 57 -25.57 2.41 -7.57
CA PHE A 57 -26.41 3.46 -7.03
C PHE A 57 -27.72 2.86 -6.53
N VAL A 58 -27.92 2.92 -5.22
CA VAL A 58 -29.15 2.42 -4.56
C VAL A 58 -30.00 3.63 -4.16
N PRO A 59 -31.06 3.97 -4.92
CA PRO A 59 -31.96 5.05 -4.56
C PRO A 59 -32.82 4.62 -3.35
N GLN A 60 -32.91 5.50 -2.35
CA GLN A 60 -33.76 5.33 -1.18
C GLN A 60 -34.81 6.45 -1.16
N PRO A 61 -35.89 6.33 -1.95
CA PRO A 61 -36.84 7.42 -2.18
C PRO A 61 -37.53 7.90 -0.90
N LEU A 62 -37.82 7.00 0.05
CA LEU A 62 -38.41 7.34 1.35
C LEU A 62 -37.54 8.25 2.22
N LYS A 63 -36.23 8.29 1.95
CA LYS A 63 -35.24 9.13 2.65
C LYS A 63 -34.72 10.27 1.77
N HIS A 64 -35.24 10.44 0.55
CA HIS A 64 -34.76 11.41 -0.43
C HIS A 64 -33.24 11.35 -0.64
N GLN A 65 -32.65 10.16 -0.65
CA GLN A 65 -31.19 9.97 -0.77
C GLN A 65 -30.84 8.93 -1.83
N ILE A 66 -29.64 9.04 -2.39
CA ILE A 66 -29.01 8.02 -3.23
C ILE A 66 -27.77 7.53 -2.49
N THR A 67 -27.70 6.23 -2.25
CA THR A 67 -26.53 5.60 -1.61
C THR A 67 -25.65 5.00 -2.69
N ILE A 68 -24.35 5.28 -2.63
CA ILE A 68 -23.35 4.65 -3.51
C ILE A 68 -22.75 3.48 -2.74
N ASN A 69 -23.14 2.26 -3.13
CA ASN A 69 -22.59 1.05 -2.54
C ASN A 69 -21.41 0.60 -3.38
N THR A 70 -20.23 0.50 -2.75
CA THR A 70 -19.04 -0.06 -3.39
C THR A 70 -18.68 -1.37 -2.71
N THR A 71 -18.65 -2.45 -3.48
CA THR A 71 -18.24 -3.78 -3.01
C THR A 71 -16.93 -4.14 -3.68
N ALA A 72 -15.92 -4.49 -2.89
CA ALA A 72 -14.67 -5.05 -3.35
C ALA A 72 -14.18 -6.06 -2.32
N LEU A 73 -13.78 -7.25 -2.77
CA LEU A 73 -13.23 -8.29 -1.90
C LEU A 73 -11.85 -8.70 -2.40
N TRP A 74 -10.83 -8.12 -1.74
CA TRP A 74 -9.43 -8.40 -2.02
C TRP A 74 -8.71 -8.80 -0.73
N GLY A 75 -7.73 -9.68 -0.86
CA GLY A 75 -6.82 -10.09 0.19
C GLY A 75 -5.39 -10.13 -0.29
N VAL A 76 -4.46 -10.35 0.64
CA VAL A 76 -3.04 -10.55 0.32
C VAL A 76 -2.67 -11.97 0.70
N LEU A 77 -2.00 -12.67 -0.21
CA LEU A 77 -1.40 -13.97 0.03
C LEU A 77 0.11 -13.88 -0.08
N GLU A 78 0.79 -14.49 0.88
CA GLU A 78 2.22 -14.71 0.81
C GLU A 78 2.53 -15.91 -0.10
N MET A 79 3.25 -15.65 -1.20
CA MET A 79 3.60 -16.69 -2.17
C MET A 79 4.93 -17.37 -1.83
N ARG A 80 5.88 -16.62 -1.25
CA ARG A 80 7.24 -17.09 -0.97
C ARG A 80 7.79 -16.48 0.31
N ASN A 81 7.92 -17.32 1.33
CA ASN A 81 8.34 -16.90 2.67
C ASN A 81 9.81 -16.44 2.77
N THR A 82 10.69 -16.91 1.88
CA THR A 82 12.12 -16.54 1.91
C THR A 82 12.44 -15.28 1.11
N PHE A 83 11.45 -14.65 0.48
CA PHE A 83 11.65 -13.57 -0.49
C PHE A 83 11.44 -12.17 0.11
N GLY A 84 11.23 -12.09 1.43
CA GLY A 84 11.11 -10.85 2.19
C GLY A 84 11.91 -10.91 3.49
N VAL A 85 12.51 -9.78 3.86
CA VAL A 85 13.18 -9.59 5.14
C VAL A 85 12.66 -8.29 5.76
N GLY A 86 12.18 -8.39 7.00
CA GLY A 86 11.87 -7.22 7.83
C GLY A 86 13.15 -6.55 8.30
N LEU A 87 13.20 -5.23 8.22
CA LEU A 87 14.35 -4.43 8.60
C LEU A 87 13.93 -3.32 9.56
N SER A 88 14.73 -3.08 10.59
CA SER A 88 14.59 -1.86 11.36
C SER A 88 15.41 -0.75 10.70
N THR A 89 14.75 0.36 10.37
CA THR A 89 15.36 1.53 9.73
C THR A 89 16.12 2.42 10.72
N ARG A 90 16.04 2.13 12.02
CA ARG A 90 16.78 2.81 13.09
C ARG A 90 17.37 1.76 14.03
N LYS A 91 18.53 2.09 14.61
CA LYS A 91 19.12 1.28 15.68
C LYS A 91 18.20 1.32 16.90
N SER A 92 17.79 0.15 17.39
CA SER A 92 17.10 0.01 18.69
C SER A 92 18.04 0.25 19.85
#